data_AF-A0A3D3DY92-F1
#
_entry.id   AF-A0A3D3DY92-F1
#
_cell.length_a   1.000
_cell.length_b   1.000
_cell.length_c   1.000
_cell.angle_alpha   90.00
_cell.angle_beta   90.00
_cell.angle_gamma   90.00
#
_symmetry.space_group_name_H-M   'P 1'
#
loop_
_entity.id
_entity.type
_entity.pdbx_description
1 polymer ?
#
loop_
_entity_poly.entity_id
_entity_poly.type
_entity_poly.pdbx_seq_one_letter_code
_entity_poly.pdbx_strand_id
1 'polypeptide(L)'
;MGKTLKPNTLTNQLRYWSLHCGLTGLPSFCLALIYFNSTTNVVAMLTGITTFIICFSAITSSSLYGKLHSGIVGRSIRLGTRIRMIVSLAGLPFLLPLIGHDVDQGSMPSMFVLFTADFWFGYAALMITSVVDQALGGNYNGFGSSNFEADFAFTYMTTVVEGLLISVSLVLIAFFTLIILNAKRRRQIHQEATIP
;
A
#
# COMPACT_ATOMS: atom_id res chain seq x y z
N MET A 1 24.25 -2.46 29.52
CA MET A 1 24.35 -1.35 28.54
C MET A 1 22.97 -1.09 27.95
N GLY A 2 22.24 -0.12 28.51
CA GLY A 2 20.86 0.17 28.12
C GLY A 2 20.80 0.70 26.69
N LYS A 3 20.13 -0.02 25.79
CA LYS A 3 19.78 0.50 24.46
C LYS A 3 18.80 1.64 24.69
N THR A 4 19.29 2.88 24.63
CA THR A 4 18.46 4.09 24.58
C THR A 4 17.41 3.90 23.50
N LEU A 5 16.14 3.73 23.91
CA LEU A 5 14.99 3.73 23.02
C LEU A 5 14.98 5.06 22.28
N LYS A 6 15.44 5.06 21.04
CA LYS A 6 15.43 6.24 20.17
C LYS A 6 13.99 6.77 20.17
N PRO A 7 13.74 8.05 20.53
CA PRO A 7 12.38 8.53 20.69
C PRO A 7 11.63 8.40 19.36
N ASN A 8 10.42 7.85 19.43
CA ASN A 8 9.47 7.78 18.31
C ASN A 8 8.92 9.18 18.01
N THR A 9 9.80 10.11 17.60
CA THR A 9 9.42 11.47 17.21
C THR A 9 8.62 11.44 15.92
N LEU A 10 7.60 12.28 15.83
CA LEU A 10 6.75 12.45 14.64
C LEU A 10 7.58 12.57 13.35
N THR A 11 8.66 13.36 13.36
CA THR A 11 9.54 13.56 12.20
C THR A 11 10.18 12.26 11.68
N ASN A 12 10.59 11.36 12.57
CA ASN A 12 11.18 10.08 12.18
C ASN A 12 10.13 9.12 11.61
N GLN A 13 8.92 9.13 12.17
CA GLN A 13 7.80 8.36 11.63
C GLN A 13 7.35 8.91 10.28
N LEU A 14 7.33 10.23 10.13
CA LEU A 14 6.95 10.90 8.89
C LEU A 14 7.92 10.59 7.75
N ARG A 15 9.23 10.58 8.01
CA ARG A 15 10.23 10.12 7.03
C ARG A 15 10.08 8.65 6.68
N TYR A 16 9.80 7.80 7.66
CA TYR A 16 9.64 6.37 7.42
C TYR A 16 8.39 6.08 6.57
N TRP A 17 7.24 6.66 6.93
CA TRP A 17 5.98 6.47 6.21
C TRP A 17 5.98 7.20 4.86
N SER A 18 6.66 8.34 4.72
CA SER A 18 6.80 8.99 3.41
C SER A 18 7.57 8.11 2.43
N LEU A 19 8.68 7.52 2.86
CA LEU A 19 9.44 6.58 2.03
C LEU A 19 8.64 5.31 1.76
N HIS A 20 7.95 4.78 2.77
CA HIS A 20 7.18 3.56 2.60
C HIS A 20 6.00 3.75 1.65
N CYS A 21 5.11 4.71 1.92
CA CYS A 21 3.95 5.01 1.09
C CYS A 21 4.37 5.44 -0.32
N GLY A 22 5.44 6.22 -0.46
CA GLY A 22 5.97 6.61 -1.77
C GLY A 22 6.46 5.41 -2.58
N LEU A 23 7.21 4.48 -1.97
CA LEU A 23 7.71 3.30 -2.66
C LEU A 23 6.61 2.27 -2.95
N THR A 24 5.63 2.11 -2.07
CA THR A 24 4.51 1.19 -2.29
C THR A 24 3.47 1.73 -3.27
N GLY A 25 3.31 3.06 -3.35
CA GLY A 25 2.39 3.69 -4.30
C GLY A 25 2.98 3.89 -5.70
N LEU A 26 4.29 3.70 -5.87
CA LEU A 26 5.00 3.93 -7.13
C LEU A 26 4.48 3.07 -8.30
N PRO A 27 4.26 1.75 -8.15
CA PRO A 27 3.69 0.92 -9.21
C PRO A 27 2.32 1.41 -9.68
N SER A 28 1.42 1.73 -8.74
CA SER A 28 0.09 2.25 -9.04
C SER A 28 0.12 3.64 -9.68
N PHE A 29 1.06 4.48 -9.25
CA PHE A 29 1.31 5.78 -9.87
C PHE A 29 1.80 5.64 -11.32
N CYS A 30 2.70 4.70 -11.60
CA CYS A 30 3.13 4.40 -12.97
C CYS A 30 1.97 3.92 -13.83
N LEU A 31 1.10 3.05 -13.32
CA LEU A 31 -0.10 2.60 -14.02
C LEU A 31 -1.05 3.76 -14.31
N ALA A 32 -1.29 4.63 -13.33
CA ALA A 32 -2.16 5.78 -13.53
C ALA A 32 -1.61 6.76 -14.57
N LEU A 33 -0.28 6.94 -14.65
CA LEU A 33 0.34 7.74 -15.70
C LEU A 33 0.19 7.12 -17.10
N ILE A 34 0.20 5.79 -17.19
CA ILE A 34 -0.02 5.08 -18.47
C ILE A 34 -1.48 5.23 -18.93
N TYR A 35 -2.45 5.08 -18.03
CA TYR A 35 -3.87 4.98 -18.39
C TYR A 35 -4.67 6.28 -18.31
N PHE A 36 -4.31 7.22 -17.43
CA PHE A 36 -5.12 8.39 -17.07
C PHE A 36 -4.37 9.73 -17.17
N ASN A 37 -3.25 9.76 -17.92
CA ASN A 37 -2.24 10.83 -18.04
C ASN A 37 -2.78 12.28 -18.02
N SER A 38 -3.18 12.76 -16.85
CA SER A 38 -3.81 14.06 -16.63
C SER A 38 -3.26 14.66 -15.34
N THR A 39 -2.89 15.94 -15.41
CA THR A 39 -2.32 16.69 -14.28
C THR A 39 -3.24 16.67 -13.06
N THR A 40 -4.56 16.77 -13.28
CA THR A 40 -5.57 16.75 -12.20
C THR A 40 -5.55 15.42 -11.44
N ASN A 41 -5.44 14.30 -12.16
CA ASN A 41 -5.40 12.96 -11.59
C ASN A 41 -4.10 12.73 -10.80
N VAL A 42 -2.98 13.22 -11.32
CA VAL A 42 -1.69 13.17 -10.62
C VAL A 42 -1.76 13.93 -9.29
N VAL A 43 -2.35 15.13 -9.26
CA VAL A 43 -2.50 15.92 -8.03
C VAL A 43 -3.45 15.21 -7.05
N ALA A 44 -4.54 14.60 -7.53
CA ALA A 44 -5.47 13.83 -6.70
C ALA A 44 -4.77 12.65 -6.01
N MET A 45 -3.95 11.90 -6.75
CA MET A 45 -3.17 10.78 -6.21
C MET A 45 -2.16 11.24 -5.17
N LEU A 46 -1.39 12.31 -5.46
CA LEU A 46 -0.43 12.87 -4.50
C LEU A 46 -1.11 13.34 -3.21
N THR A 47 -2.32 13.91 -3.33
CA THR A 47 -3.12 14.32 -2.18
C THR A 47 -3.54 13.12 -1.34
N GLY A 48 -4.05 12.06 -1.97
CA GLY A 48 -4.41 10.81 -1.29
C GLY A 48 -3.23 10.15 -0.56
N ILE A 49 -2.07 10.06 -1.23
CA ILE A 49 -0.83 9.52 -0.64
C ILE A 49 -0.40 10.38 0.56
N THR A 50 -0.45 11.70 0.43
CA THR A 50 -0.10 12.63 1.53
C THR A 50 -1.01 12.44 2.74
N THR A 51 -2.32 12.27 2.53
CA THR A 51 -3.28 11.97 3.60
C THR A 51 -2.88 10.71 4.37
N PHE A 52 -2.49 9.64 3.68
CA PHE A 52 -2.01 8.42 4.34
C PHE A 52 -0.70 8.61 5.09
N ILE A 53 0.27 9.34 4.53
CA ILE A 53 1.53 9.64 5.20
C ILE A 53 1.26 10.36 6.52
N ILE A 54 0.42 11.40 6.50
CA ILE A 54 0.06 12.17 7.70
C ILE A 54 -0.67 11.28 8.70
N CYS A 55 -1.68 10.53 8.26
CA CYS A 55 -2.50 9.70 9.12
C CYS A 55 -1.67 8.59 9.80
N PHE A 56 -0.85 7.85 9.06
CA PHE A 56 0.02 6.83 9.64
C PHE A 56 1.07 7.42 10.57
N SER A 57 1.66 8.55 10.21
CA SER A 57 2.64 9.23 11.05
C SER A 57 2.02 9.69 12.36
N ALA A 58 0.80 10.25 12.33
CA ALA A 58 0.07 10.65 13.52
C ALA A 58 -0.20 9.43 14.43
N ILE A 59 -0.73 8.33 13.86
CA ILE A 59 -1.03 7.10 14.61
C ILE A 59 0.24 6.49 15.23
N THR A 60 1.32 6.37 14.46
CA THR A 60 2.58 5.75 14.95
C THR A 60 3.39 6.64 15.89
N SER A 61 3.20 7.97 15.83
CA SER A 61 3.81 8.90 16.77
C SER A 61 3.12 8.93 18.15
N SER A 62 1.89 8.38 18.23
CA SER A 62 1.16 8.30 19.49
C SER A 62 1.85 7.40 20.52
N SER A 63 1.87 7.84 21.78
CA SER A 63 2.46 7.11 22.90
C SER A 63 1.79 5.75 23.15
N LEU A 64 0.51 5.61 22.76
CA LEU A 64 -0.24 4.36 22.78
C LEU A 64 0.35 3.32 21.83
N TYR A 65 0.73 3.74 20.62
CA TYR A 65 1.36 2.84 19.65
C TYR A 65 2.72 2.35 20.15
N GLY A 66 3.52 3.23 20.75
CA GLY A 66 4.83 2.87 21.32
C GLY A 66 4.77 1.77 22.40
N LYS A 67 3.72 1.77 23.23
CA LYS A 67 3.52 0.74 24.28
C LYS A 67 3.13 -0.61 23.67
N LEU A 68 2.20 -0.61 22.72
CA LEU A 68 1.69 -1.83 22.06
C LEU A 68 2.72 -2.45 21.09
N HIS A 69 3.59 -1.63 20.51
CA HIS A 69 4.59 -2.02 19.52
C HIS A 69 5.93 -2.50 20.13
N SER A 70 6.00 -2.65 21.46
CA SER A 70 7.16 -3.21 22.14
C SER A 70 7.19 -4.75 22.00
N GLY A 71 8.33 -5.31 21.59
CA GLY A 71 8.52 -6.77 21.47
C GLY A 71 8.23 -7.36 20.07
N ILE A 72 7.61 -8.56 20.03
CA ILE A 72 7.43 -9.37 18.81
C ILE A 72 6.45 -8.74 17.81
N VAL A 73 5.40 -8.08 18.31
CA VAL A 73 4.38 -7.40 17.48
C VAL A 73 4.99 -6.28 16.64
N GLY A 74 5.89 -5.50 17.24
CA GLY A 74 6.58 -4.45 16.49
C GLY A 74 7.60 -4.97 15.47
N ARG A 75 8.07 -6.20 15.66
CA ARG A 75 8.96 -6.87 14.69
C ARG A 75 8.18 -7.45 13.52
N SER A 76 6.98 -7.99 13.75
CA SER A 76 6.12 -8.53 12.68
C SER A 76 5.56 -7.42 11.78
N ILE A 77 5.14 -6.28 12.34
CA ILE A 77 4.68 -5.13 11.54
C ILE A 77 5.81 -4.60 10.66
N ARG A 78 7.02 -4.42 11.22
CA ARG A 78 8.20 -3.99 10.43
C ARG A 78 8.62 -5.00 9.36
N LEU A 79 8.41 -6.29 9.61
CA LEU A 79 8.68 -7.31 8.59
C LEU A 79 7.61 -7.23 7.48
N GLY A 80 6.33 -7.07 7.84
CA GLY A 80 5.23 -6.93 6.90
C GLY A 80 5.38 -5.71 5.99
N THR A 81 5.75 -4.56 6.54
CA THR A 81 6.01 -3.34 5.74
C THR A 81 7.17 -3.57 4.77
N ARG A 82 8.23 -4.26 5.22
CA ARG A 82 9.38 -4.56 4.36
C ARG A 82 9.03 -5.55 3.24
N ILE A 83 8.26 -6.61 3.54
CA ILE A 83 7.78 -7.56 2.54
C ILE A 83 6.93 -6.83 1.51
N ARG A 84 5.97 -5.99 1.95
CA ARG A 84 5.11 -5.24 1.03
C ARG A 84 5.91 -4.30 0.14
N MET A 85 6.89 -3.59 0.70
CA MET A 85 7.80 -2.73 -0.05
C MET A 85 8.59 -3.51 -1.12
N ILE A 86 9.11 -4.70 -0.78
CA ILE A 86 9.84 -5.55 -1.74
C ILE A 86 8.90 -6.03 -2.85
N VAL A 87 7.68 -6.45 -2.53
CA VAL A 87 6.68 -6.88 -3.52
C VAL A 87 6.35 -5.75 -4.48
N SER A 88 6.14 -4.54 -3.97
CA SER A 88 5.88 -3.36 -4.80
C SER A 88 7.08 -2.98 -5.67
N LEU A 89 8.29 -2.99 -5.11
CA LEU A 89 9.51 -2.71 -5.89
C LEU A 89 9.79 -3.78 -6.96
N ALA A 90 9.50 -5.05 -6.67
CA ALA A 90 9.71 -6.14 -7.61
C ALA A 90 8.79 -6.03 -8.84
N GLY A 91 7.63 -5.38 -8.71
CA GLY A 91 6.73 -5.08 -9.83
C GLY A 91 7.20 -3.93 -10.72
N LEU A 92 8.02 -3.03 -10.18
CA LEU A 92 8.47 -1.81 -10.85
C LEU A 92 9.30 -2.02 -12.14
N PRO A 93 10.28 -2.93 -12.21
CA PRO A 93 11.01 -3.19 -13.46
C PRO A 93 10.13 -3.77 -14.58
N PHE A 94 8.98 -4.35 -14.25
CA PHE A 94 8.01 -4.82 -15.24
C PHE A 94 7.11 -3.69 -15.78
N LEU A 95 6.95 -2.61 -15.01
CA LEU A 95 6.11 -1.46 -15.38
C LEU A 95 6.89 -0.35 -16.09
N LEU A 96 8.15 -0.12 -15.71
CA LEU A 96 8.99 0.95 -16.29
C LEU A 96 9.07 0.92 -17.83
N PRO A 97 9.23 -0.24 -18.51
CA PRO A 97 9.29 -0.29 -19.98
C PRO A 97 7.97 0.09 -20.67
N LEU A 98 6.86 0.10 -19.95
CA LEU A 98 5.53 0.43 -20.47
C LEU A 98 5.22 1.94 -20.41
N ILE A 99 6.01 2.71 -19.65
CA ILE A 99 5.83 4.16 -19.50
C ILE A 99 6.31 4.85 -20.78
N GLY A 100 5.38 5.48 -21.51
CA GLY A 100 5.67 6.19 -22.76
C GLY A 100 5.40 5.39 -24.03
N HIS A 101 4.92 4.15 -23.91
CA HIS A 101 4.29 3.44 -25.02
C HIS A 101 2.79 3.73 -24.98
N ASP A 102 2.19 4.12 -26.11
CA ASP A 102 0.74 4.25 -26.25
C ASP A 102 0.10 2.87 -26.09
N VAL A 103 -0.36 2.57 -24.87
CA VAL A 103 -1.14 1.37 -24.59
C VAL A 103 -2.57 1.67 -25.00
N ASP A 104 -2.99 1.14 -26.15
CA ASP A 104 -4.39 1.22 -26.58
C ASP A 104 -5.28 0.68 -25.45
N GLN A 105 -6.23 1.51 -24.98
CA GLN A 105 -7.15 1.20 -23.87
C GLN A 105 -8.02 -0.05 -24.12
N GLY A 106 -8.03 -0.59 -25.34
CA GLY A 106 -8.71 -1.85 -25.72
C GLY A 106 -7.79 -3.07 -25.84
N SER A 107 -6.47 -2.91 -25.71
CA SER A 107 -5.52 -4.02 -25.76
C SER A 107 -5.37 -4.66 -24.38
N MET A 108 -5.31 -6.00 -24.34
CA MET A 108 -5.10 -6.75 -23.10
C MET A 108 -3.88 -6.17 -22.36
N PRO A 109 -3.99 -5.83 -21.06
CA PRO A 109 -2.84 -5.38 -20.30
C PRO A 109 -1.72 -6.41 -20.49
N SER A 110 -0.54 -5.94 -20.88
CA SER A 110 0.59 -6.82 -21.16
C SER A 110 0.73 -7.81 -19.99
N MET A 111 0.94 -9.11 -20.28
CA MET A 111 0.90 -10.15 -19.23
C MET A 111 1.73 -9.78 -17.98
N PHE A 112 2.79 -9.01 -18.17
CA PHE A 112 3.66 -8.47 -17.13
C PHE A 112 2.93 -7.56 -16.11
N VAL A 113 1.95 -6.76 -16.52
CA VAL A 113 1.13 -5.92 -15.62
C VAL A 113 0.28 -6.77 -14.69
N LEU A 114 -0.28 -7.89 -15.19
CA LEU A 114 -1.13 -8.80 -14.41
C LEU A 114 -0.38 -9.51 -13.27
N PHE A 115 0.95 -9.63 -13.36
CA PHE A 115 1.79 -10.19 -12.30
C PHE A 115 2.11 -9.20 -11.18
N THR A 116 1.81 -7.90 -11.36
CA THR A 116 2.02 -6.92 -10.30
C THR A 116 0.87 -6.98 -9.31
N ALA A 117 1.17 -7.33 -8.05
CA ALA A 117 0.15 -7.41 -7.00
C ALA A 117 -0.59 -6.06 -6.82
N ASP A 118 0.12 -4.95 -7.00
CA ASP A 118 -0.43 -3.60 -6.88
C ASP A 118 -1.44 -3.24 -7.97
N PHE A 119 -1.33 -3.83 -9.17
CA PHE A 119 -2.37 -3.68 -10.20
C PHE A 119 -3.73 -4.21 -9.72
N TRP A 120 -3.75 -5.36 -9.04
CA TRP A 120 -4.99 -5.93 -8.52
C TRP A 120 -5.61 -5.09 -7.40
N PHE A 121 -4.78 -4.46 -6.57
CA PHE A 121 -5.26 -3.53 -5.55
C PHE A 121 -5.84 -2.25 -6.17
N GLY A 122 -5.17 -1.69 -7.18
CA GLY A 122 -5.69 -0.55 -7.94
C GLY A 122 -6.99 -0.89 -8.68
N TYR A 123 -7.06 -2.04 -9.35
CA TYR A 123 -8.26 -2.50 -10.04
C TYR A 123 -9.43 -2.73 -9.07
N ALA A 124 -9.17 -3.38 -7.93
CA ALA A 124 -10.18 -3.56 -6.89
C ALA A 124 -10.66 -2.21 -6.33
N ALA A 125 -9.76 -1.25 -6.12
CA ALA A 125 -10.11 0.09 -5.66
C ALA A 125 -10.99 0.85 -6.66
N LEU A 126 -10.70 0.75 -7.96
CA LEU A 126 -11.53 1.33 -9.02
C LEU A 126 -12.93 0.72 -9.04
N MET A 127 -13.04 -0.60 -8.92
CA MET A 127 -14.33 -1.30 -8.84
C MET A 127 -15.14 -0.88 -7.61
N ILE A 128 -14.51 -0.81 -6.43
CA ILE A 128 -15.19 -0.36 -5.21
C ILE A 128 -15.64 1.10 -5.35
N THR A 129 -14.77 1.98 -5.86
CA THR A 129 -15.07 3.42 -5.97
C THR A 129 -16.18 3.67 -6.97
N SER A 130 -16.21 2.95 -8.11
CA SER A 130 -17.31 3.04 -9.06
C SER A 130 -18.65 2.57 -8.50
N VAL A 131 -18.67 1.52 -7.66
CA VAL A 131 -19.89 1.09 -6.96
C VAL A 131 -20.35 2.14 -5.94
N VAL A 132 -19.41 2.72 -5.17
CA VAL A 132 -19.73 3.78 -4.19
C VAL A 132 -20.28 5.03 -4.89
N ASP A 133 -19.68 5.43 -6.01
CA ASP A 133 -20.11 6.60 -6.76
C ASP A 133 -21.51 6.43 -7.37
N GLN A 134 -21.78 5.25 -7.95
CA GLN A 134 -23.13 4.90 -8.41
C GLN A 134 -24.15 4.90 -7.27
N ALA A 135 -23.78 4.41 -6.08
CA ALA A 135 -24.67 4.41 -4.92
C ALA A 135 -24.97 5.83 -4.39
N LEU A 136 -24.08 6.79 -4.64
CA LEU A 136 -24.25 8.20 -4.28
C LEU A 136 -25.01 9.00 -5.36
N GLY A 137 -25.51 8.33 -6.40
CA GLY A 137 -26.27 8.97 -7.47
C GLY A 137 -25.40 9.56 -8.60
N GLY A 138 -24.12 9.20 -8.64
CA GLY A 138 -23.23 9.59 -9.73
C GLY A 138 -23.55 8.86 -11.02
N ASN A 139 -23.49 9.58 -12.14
CA ASN A 139 -23.80 9.06 -13.47
C ASN A 139 -22.53 8.45 -14.11
N TYR A 140 -21.97 7.42 -13.47
CA TYR A 140 -20.77 6.74 -13.94
C TYR A 140 -21.10 5.66 -14.98
N ASN A 141 -20.72 5.91 -16.22
CA ASN A 141 -20.56 4.84 -17.20
C ASN A 141 -19.36 4.01 -16.74
N GLY A 142 -19.57 2.74 -16.41
CA GLY A 142 -18.57 1.88 -15.76
C GLY A 142 -17.18 1.87 -16.42
N PHE A 143 -16.20 1.37 -15.65
CA PHE A 143 -14.82 1.19 -16.09
C PHE A 143 -14.77 0.42 -17.43
N GLY A 144 -14.31 1.07 -18.50
CA GLY A 144 -14.32 0.53 -19.88
C GLY A 144 -15.17 1.33 -20.89
N SER A 145 -15.85 2.39 -20.47
CA SER A 145 -16.46 3.36 -21.38
C SER A 145 -15.39 4.23 -22.05
N SER A 146 -15.49 4.44 -23.36
CA SER A 146 -14.57 5.27 -24.16
C SER A 146 -14.55 6.76 -23.77
N ASN A 147 -15.44 7.19 -22.86
CA ASN A 147 -15.54 8.56 -22.36
C ASN A 147 -15.24 8.64 -20.85
N PHE A 148 -14.44 7.72 -20.32
CA PHE A 148 -14.08 7.73 -18.90
C PHE A 148 -13.09 8.87 -18.59
N GLU A 149 -13.63 10.03 -18.24
CA GLU A 149 -12.88 11.08 -17.55
C GLU A 149 -13.04 10.87 -16.03
N ALA A 150 -11.96 10.44 -15.39
CA ALA A 150 -11.91 10.45 -13.94
C ALA A 150 -11.78 11.91 -13.46
N ASP A 151 -12.77 12.38 -12.69
CA ASP A 151 -12.68 13.66 -11.99
C ASP A 151 -11.75 13.54 -10.76
N PHE A 152 -11.25 14.68 -10.28
CA PHE A 152 -10.35 14.78 -9.13
C PHE A 152 -10.88 13.99 -7.92
N ALA A 153 -12.17 14.15 -7.61
CA ALA A 153 -12.80 13.49 -6.47
C ALA A 153 -12.78 11.97 -6.60
N PHE A 154 -13.02 11.44 -7.80
CA PHE A 154 -13.02 10.01 -8.06
C PHE A 154 -11.63 9.41 -7.96
N THR A 155 -10.62 10.07 -8.55
CA THR A 155 -9.22 9.62 -8.45
C THR A 155 -8.73 9.70 -7.01
N TYR A 156 -9.09 10.75 -6.26
CA TYR A 156 -8.79 10.86 -4.84
C TYR A 156 -9.42 9.71 -4.04
N MET A 157 -10.73 9.46 -4.22
CA MET A 157 -11.43 8.37 -3.53
C MET A 157 -10.85 7.00 -3.87
N THR A 158 -10.52 6.77 -5.15
CA THR A 158 -9.86 5.54 -5.61
C THR A 158 -8.51 5.36 -4.91
N THR A 159 -7.69 6.41 -4.84
CA THR A 159 -6.38 6.37 -4.17
C THR A 159 -6.54 6.09 -2.67
N VAL A 160 -7.58 6.67 -2.04
CA VAL A 160 -7.88 6.42 -0.62
C VAL A 160 -8.29 4.97 -0.39
N VAL A 161 -9.19 4.43 -1.21
CA VAL A 161 -9.64 3.04 -1.13
C VAL A 161 -8.48 2.08 -1.39
N GLU A 162 -7.65 2.36 -2.39
CA GLU A 162 -6.45 1.57 -2.68
C GLU A 162 -5.51 1.53 -1.49
N GLY A 163 -5.17 2.70 -0.92
CA GLY A 163 -4.31 2.77 0.26
C GLY A 163 -4.90 2.03 1.46
N LEU A 164 -6.23 2.01 1.63
CA LEU A 164 -6.91 1.21 2.64
C LEU A 164 -6.74 -0.29 2.38
N LEU A 165 -6.93 -0.75 1.15
CA LEU A 165 -6.74 -2.16 0.78
C LEU A 165 -5.29 -2.61 1.01
N ILE A 166 -4.32 -1.78 0.62
CA ILE A 166 -2.89 -2.03 0.87
C ILE A 166 -2.64 -2.14 2.38
N SER A 167 -3.24 -1.26 3.18
CA SER A 167 -3.09 -1.25 4.65
C SER A 167 -3.66 -2.51 5.29
N VAL A 168 -4.84 -2.96 4.84
CA VAL A 168 -5.44 -4.23 5.26
C VAL A 168 -4.52 -5.41 4.91
N SER A 169 -3.97 -5.44 3.68
CA SER A 169 -3.02 -6.48 3.28
C SER A 169 -1.80 -6.52 4.20
N LEU A 170 -1.33 -5.34 4.63
CA LEU A 170 -0.16 -5.19 5.48
C LEU A 170 -0.43 -5.75 6.89
N VAL A 171 -1.61 -5.46 7.44
CA VAL A 171 -2.07 -6.02 8.73
C VAL A 171 -2.18 -7.54 8.64
N LEU A 172 -2.73 -8.09 7.54
CA LEU A 172 -2.81 -9.54 7.34
C LEU A 172 -1.42 -10.18 7.28
N ILE A 173 -0.49 -9.63 6.50
CA ILE A 173 0.90 -10.12 6.41
C ILE A 173 1.57 -10.05 7.79
N ALA A 174 1.37 -8.96 8.54
CA ALA A 174 1.91 -8.81 9.88
C ALA A 174 1.33 -9.83 10.86
N PHE A 175 0.03 -10.15 10.74
CA PHE A 175 -0.65 -11.16 11.52
C PHE A 175 -0.09 -12.57 11.25
N PHE A 176 0.03 -12.97 9.98
CA PHE A 176 0.64 -14.26 9.62
C PHE A 176 2.10 -14.35 10.08
N THR A 177 2.86 -13.26 9.92
CA THR A 177 4.24 -13.19 10.39
C THR A 177 4.32 -13.39 11.91
N LEU A 178 3.39 -12.81 12.66
CA LEU A 178 3.31 -12.97 14.11
C LEU A 178 3.04 -14.43 14.49
N ILE A 179 2.09 -15.09 13.82
CA ILE A 179 1.80 -16.52 14.03
C ILE A 179 3.05 -17.37 13.80
N ILE A 180 3.74 -17.16 12.68
CA ILE A 180 4.96 -17.91 12.34
C ILE A 180 6.06 -17.66 13.37
N LEU A 181 6.27 -16.42 13.80
CA LEU A 181 7.25 -16.08 14.83
C LEU A 181 6.92 -16.71 16.19
N ASN A 182 5.65 -16.70 16.59
CA ASN A 182 5.21 -17.37 17.82
C ASN A 182 5.36 -18.89 17.74
N ALA A 183 5.04 -19.50 16.59
CA ALA A 183 5.24 -20.93 16.37
C ALA A 183 6.72 -21.32 16.42
N LYS A 184 7.60 -20.53 15.78
CA LYS A 184 9.05 -20.75 15.82
C LYS A 184 9.61 -20.59 17.23
N ARG A 185 9.15 -19.59 17.98
CA ARG A 185 9.55 -19.39 19.38
C ARG A 185 9.13 -20.54 20.28
N ARG A 186 7.91 -21.07 20.12
CA ARG A 186 7.44 -22.25 20.86
C ARG A 186 8.30 -23.49 20.57
N ARG A 187 8.73 -23.70 19.32
CA ARG A 187 9.64 -24.79 18.96
C ARG A 187 11.02 -24.66 19.61
N GLN A 188 11.58 -23.46 19.67
CA GLN A 188 12.88 -23.21 20.30
C GLN A 188 12.85 -23.48 21.81
N ILE A 189 11.80 -23.03 22.51
CA ILE A 189 11.63 -23.30 23.95
C ILE A 189 11.52 -24.82 24.21
N HIS A 190 10.83 -25.56 23.34
CA HIS A 190 10.75 -27.01 23.45
C HIS A 190 12.09 -27.71 23.23
N GLN A 191 12.93 -27.21 22.31
CA GLN A 191 14.26 -27.76 22.06
C GLN A 191 15.22 -27.49 23.21
N GLU A 192 15.20 -26.30 23.80
CA GLU A 192 16.03 -25.95 24.97
C GLU A 192 15.64 -26.75 26.22
N ALA A 193 14.36 -27.13 26.38
CA ALA A 193 13.90 -27.99 27.47
C ALA A 193 14.28 -29.47 27.32
N THR A 194 14.74 -29.89 26.14
CA THR A 194 15.13 -31.29 25.84
C THR A 194 16.64 -31.52 25.81
N ILE A 195 17.46 -30.50 26.08
CA ILE A 195 18.92 -30.64 26.20
C ILE A 195 19.24 -30.75 27.70
N PRO A 196 19.64 -31.94 28.20
CA PRO A 196 19.97 -32.16 29.61
C PRO A 196 21.26 -31.47 30.05
#